data_AF-A0A1M2Z3C7-F1
#
_entry.id   AF-A0A1M2Z3C7-F1
#
_cell.length_a   1.000
_cell.length_b   1.000
_cell.length_c   1.000
_cell.angle_alpha   90.00
_cell.angle_beta   90.00
_cell.angle_gamma   90.00
#
_symmetry.space_group_name_H-M   'P 1'
#
loop_
_entity.id
_entity.type
_entity.pdbx_description
1 polymer ?
#
loop_
_entity_poly.entity_id
_entity_poly.type
_entity_poly.pdbx_seq_one_letter_code
_entity_poly.pdbx_strand_id
1 'polypeptide(L)'
;MSKTAIPALAGLLLLGALGTASGFELAQDLTCAQAVAYYEKNRLIYVLSHNVIALPIRVGVPVNEANKLQCSDRGQIPHGYSVETKDRWRCVIAVTC
;
A
#
# COMPACT_ATOMS: atom_id res chain seq x y z
N MET A 1 -30.71 14.88 59.03
CA MET A 1 -31.49 13.95 58.17
C MET A 1 -30.75 13.86 56.84
N SER A 2 -29.68 13.08 56.69
CA SER A 2 -29.56 11.61 56.59
C SER A 2 -30.18 11.01 55.32
N LYS A 3 -29.27 10.65 54.39
CA LYS A 3 -29.28 9.57 53.35
C LYS A 3 -30.27 9.76 52.19
N THR A 4 -29.90 9.53 50.92
CA THR A 4 -29.76 8.20 50.27
C THR A 4 -29.07 8.40 48.88
N ALA A 5 -27.85 7.90 48.64
CA ALA A 5 -27.43 6.66 47.94
C ALA A 5 -27.54 6.63 46.38
N ILE A 6 -26.45 6.14 45.77
CA ILE A 6 -26.03 6.09 44.34
C ILE A 6 -26.55 4.79 43.68
N PRO A 7 -26.88 4.75 42.36
CA PRO A 7 -26.12 3.93 41.39
C PRO A 7 -25.95 4.64 40.02
N ALA A 8 -24.76 4.74 39.44
CA ALA A 8 -24.09 3.76 38.56
C ALA A 8 -24.62 3.70 37.11
N LEU A 9 -23.66 3.61 36.17
CA LEU A 9 -23.76 3.12 34.79
C LEU A 9 -24.32 4.06 33.71
N ALA A 10 -23.41 4.73 33.01
CA ALA A 10 -23.49 4.82 31.55
C ALA A 10 -22.06 4.98 30.99
N GLY A 11 -21.26 3.94 31.16
CA GLY A 11 -20.15 3.70 30.25
C GLY A 11 -20.74 3.34 28.89
N LEU A 12 -20.76 4.30 27.97
CA LEU A 12 -20.69 3.98 26.54
C LEU A 12 -19.32 4.42 26.07
N LEU A 13 -18.37 3.53 26.31
CA LEU A 13 -17.23 3.30 25.44
C LEU A 13 -17.76 3.17 24.01
N LEU A 14 -17.84 4.29 23.30
CA LEU A 14 -17.83 4.29 21.85
C LEU A 14 -16.42 3.83 21.44
N LEU A 15 -16.16 2.53 21.62
CA LEU A 15 -15.29 1.77 20.73
C LEU A 15 -15.95 1.90 19.36
N GLY A 16 -15.68 3.01 18.69
CA GLY A 16 -15.63 3.06 17.26
C GLY A 16 -14.55 2.08 16.85
N ALA A 17 -14.90 0.80 16.82
CA ALA A 17 -14.37 -0.14 15.86
C ALA A 17 -14.73 0.42 14.48
N LEU A 18 -14.00 1.47 14.08
CA LEU A 18 -13.71 1.80 12.70
C LEU A 18 -13.01 0.56 12.19
N GLY A 19 -13.82 -0.43 11.78
CA GLY A 19 -13.34 -1.47 10.89
C GLY A 19 -12.69 -0.71 9.76
N THR A 20 -11.36 -0.77 9.70
CA THR A 20 -10.62 -0.28 8.56
C THR A 20 -11.15 -1.12 7.40
N ALA A 21 -12.06 -0.55 6.62
CA ALA A 21 -12.30 -1.03 5.28
C ALA A 21 -10.91 -1.04 4.64
N SER A 22 -10.32 -2.22 4.50
CA SER A 22 -9.06 -2.43 3.80
C SER A 22 -9.35 -2.24 2.32
N GLY A 23 -9.62 -0.99 1.96
CA GLY A 23 -9.59 -0.53 0.58
C GLY A 23 -8.19 -0.77 0.06
N PHE A 24 -8.11 -1.38 -1.12
CA PHE A 24 -6.86 -1.41 -1.85
C PHE A 24 -6.59 0.00 -2.38
N GLU A 25 -5.32 0.40 -2.42
CA GLU A 25 -4.93 1.70 -3.00
C GLU A 25 -4.50 1.50 -4.45
N LEU A 26 -5.06 2.32 -5.35
CA LEU A 26 -4.66 2.38 -6.75
C LEU A 26 -3.43 3.27 -6.90
N ALA A 27 -2.45 2.83 -7.69
CA ALA A 27 -1.24 3.60 -7.99
C ALA A 27 -1.56 5.00 -8.51
N GLN A 28 -2.60 5.13 -9.34
CA GLN A 28 -3.04 6.40 -9.92
C GLN A 28 -3.58 7.40 -8.89
N ASP A 29 -4.02 6.94 -7.71
CA ASP A 29 -4.49 7.82 -6.63
C ASP A 29 -3.35 8.24 -5.68
N LEU A 30 -2.21 7.57 -5.75
CA LEU A 30 -1.04 7.79 -4.92
C LEU A 30 -0.04 8.72 -5.62
N THR A 31 0.75 9.47 -4.86
CA THR A 31 2.01 10.04 -5.36
C THR A 31 3.04 8.93 -5.57
N CYS A 32 4.08 9.19 -6.35
CA CYS A 32 5.13 8.20 -6.59
C CYS A 32 5.81 7.72 -5.29
N ALA A 33 6.05 8.64 -4.34
CA ALA A 33 6.60 8.27 -3.03
C ALA A 33 5.65 7.36 -2.23
N GLN A 34 4.35 7.65 -2.26
CA GLN A 34 3.34 6.81 -1.60
C GLN A 34 3.21 5.44 -2.28
N ALA A 35 3.24 5.39 -3.61
CA ALA A 35 3.19 4.15 -4.38
C ALA A 35 4.39 3.24 -4.07
N VAL A 36 5.60 3.81 -4.01
CA VAL A 36 6.82 3.09 -3.60
C VAL A 36 6.66 2.54 -2.18
N ALA A 37 6.29 3.38 -1.22
CA ALA A 37 6.13 2.96 0.17
C ALA A 37 5.03 1.88 0.34
N TYR A 38 3.92 2.01 -0.39
CA TYR A 38 2.85 1.03 -0.41
C TYR A 38 3.35 -0.32 -0.95
N TYR A 39 4.09 -0.30 -2.07
CA TYR A 39 4.63 -1.51 -2.68
C TYR A 39 5.69 -2.18 -1.79
N GLU A 40 6.58 -1.41 -1.18
CA GLU A 40 7.59 -1.93 -0.24
C GLU A 40 6.95 -2.65 0.95
N LYS A 41 5.89 -2.06 1.51
CA LYS A 41 5.16 -2.61 2.66
C LYS A 41 4.34 -3.84 2.30
N ASN A 42 3.59 -3.80 1.20
CA ASN A 42 2.57 -4.81 0.90
C ASN A 42 3.03 -5.83 -0.15
N ARG A 43 4.14 -5.58 -0.86
CA ARG A 43 4.63 -6.36 -2.01
C ARG A 43 3.59 -6.52 -3.12
N LEU A 44 2.68 -5.55 -3.20
CA LEU A 44 1.62 -5.45 -4.18
C LEU A 44 1.21 -3.98 -4.34
N ILE A 45 0.74 -3.63 -5.52
CA ILE A 45 0.04 -2.37 -5.77
C ILE A 45 -1.02 -2.62 -6.83
N TYR A 46 -2.14 -1.90 -6.80
CA TYR A 46 -3.16 -2.03 -7.84
C TYR A 46 -2.98 -0.94 -8.88
N VAL A 47 -3.11 -1.29 -10.16
CA VAL A 47 -3.13 -0.32 -11.25
C VAL A 47 -4.47 -0.39 -11.97
N LEU A 48 -5.03 0.75 -12.32
CA LEU A 48 -6.22 0.80 -13.15
C LEU A 48 -5.86 0.49 -14.61
N SER A 49 -6.39 -0.62 -15.13
CA SER A 49 -6.30 -1.02 -16.54
C SER A 49 -7.57 -0.60 -17.28
N HIS A 50 -7.39 0.00 -18.46
CA HIS A 50 -8.49 0.49 -19.30
C HIS A 50 -9.49 1.40 -18.57
N ASN A 51 -9.05 2.10 -17.51
CA ASN A 51 -9.90 2.95 -16.66
C ASN A 51 -11.05 2.24 -15.94
N VAL A 52 -11.07 0.90 -15.89
CA VAL A 52 -12.21 0.14 -15.34
C VAL A 52 -11.83 -1.01 -14.41
N ILE A 53 -10.63 -1.59 -14.57
CA ILE A 53 -10.25 -2.82 -13.85
C ILE A 53 -9.02 -2.55 -12.99
N ALA A 54 -9.13 -2.74 -11.68
CA ALA A 54 -7.98 -2.72 -10.79
C ALA A 54 -7.21 -4.04 -10.90
N LEU A 55 -6.00 -4.01 -11.43
CA LEU A 55 -5.12 -5.16 -11.57
C LEU A 55 -4.04 -5.16 -10.49
N PRO A 56 -3.89 -6.26 -9.71
CA PRO A 56 -2.81 -6.37 -8.75
C PRO A 56 -1.48 -6.62 -9.48
N ILE A 57 -0.49 -5.79 -9.20
CA ILE A 57 0.89 -5.93 -9.66
C ILE A 57 1.73 -6.50 -8.52
N ARG A 58 2.40 -7.63 -8.77
CA ARG A 58 3.36 -8.29 -7.87
C ARG A 58 4.57 -8.71 -8.68
N VAL A 59 5.55 -7.84 -8.79
CA VAL A 59 6.69 -8.00 -9.72
C VAL A 59 8.02 -7.63 -9.05
N GLY A 60 9.02 -8.46 -9.27
CA GLY A 60 10.39 -8.18 -8.84
C GLY A 60 10.54 -7.91 -7.33
N VAL A 61 11.63 -7.22 -6.99
CA VAL A 61 11.93 -6.73 -5.65
C VAL A 61 11.66 -5.24 -5.56
N PRO A 62 11.23 -4.69 -4.41
CA PRO A 62 11.08 -3.25 -4.26
C PRO A 62 12.41 -2.51 -4.48
N VAL A 63 12.30 -1.23 -4.84
CA VAL A 63 13.48 -0.40 -5.16
C VAL A 63 14.49 -0.30 -4.02
N ASN A 64 14.05 -0.28 -2.76
CA ASN A 64 14.93 -0.29 -1.59
C ASN A 64 15.72 -1.60 -1.39
N GLU A 65 15.34 -2.66 -2.09
CA GLU A 65 15.97 -3.98 -2.07
C GLU A 65 16.61 -4.34 -3.42
N ALA A 66 16.68 -3.40 -4.36
CA ALA A 66 17.23 -3.62 -5.69
C ALA A 66 18.66 -4.20 -5.67
N ASN A 67 19.46 -3.83 -4.67
CA ASN A 67 20.82 -4.34 -4.47
C ASN A 67 20.88 -5.83 -4.07
N LYS A 68 19.76 -6.42 -3.64
CA LYS A 68 19.65 -7.84 -3.28
C LYS A 68 19.24 -8.71 -4.48
N LEU A 69 18.80 -8.09 -5.58
CA LEU A 69 18.36 -8.80 -6.77
C LEU A 69 19.57 -9.44 -7.48
N GLN A 70 19.52 -10.76 -7.67
CA GLN A 70 20.49 -11.50 -8.45
C GLN A 70 19.76 -12.11 -9.66
N CYS A 71 20.13 -11.68 -10.86
CA CYS A 71 19.59 -12.23 -12.09
C CYS A 71 20.27 -13.56 -12.43
N SER A 72 19.49 -14.56 -12.84
CA SER A 72 19.99 -15.91 -13.12
C SER A 72 20.93 -15.95 -14.32
N ASP A 73 20.70 -15.07 -15.31
CA ASP A 73 21.50 -15.00 -16.52
C ASP A 73 22.69 -14.05 -16.35
N ARG A 74 23.90 -14.55 -16.64
CA ARG A 74 25.12 -13.74 -16.62
C ARG A 74 24.98 -12.57 -17.58
N GLY A 75 25.08 -11.35 -17.06
CA GLY A 75 25.03 -10.11 -17.83
C GLY A 75 23.62 -9.52 -17.99
N GLN A 76 22.58 -10.15 -17.46
CA GLN A 76 21.26 -9.53 -17.40
C GLN A 76 21.28 -8.33 -16.46
N ILE A 77 20.93 -7.15 -16.98
CA ILE A 77 20.92 -5.90 -16.23
C ILE A 77 19.52 -5.76 -15.60
N PRO A 78 19.43 -5.63 -14.27
CA PRO A 78 18.16 -5.34 -13.61
C PRO A 78 17.49 -4.08 -14.17
N HIS A 79 16.18 -4.13 -14.37
CA HIS A 79 15.40 -3.01 -14.90
C HIS A 79 14.26 -2.63 -13.98
N GLY A 80 13.96 -1.34 -13.94
CA GLY A 80 12.89 -0.79 -13.12
C GLY A 80 11.51 -1.08 -13.72
N TYR A 81 10.61 -1.62 -12.90
CA TYR A 81 9.19 -1.71 -13.21
C TYR A 81 8.50 -0.41 -12.82
N SER A 82 7.92 0.27 -13.82
CA SER A 82 7.26 1.56 -13.63
C SER A 82 5.74 1.43 -13.64
N VAL A 83 5.07 2.19 -12.78
CA VAL A 83 3.63 2.43 -12.83
C VAL A 83 3.34 3.91 -13.00
N GLU A 84 2.14 4.23 -13.48
CA GLU A 84 1.61 5.58 -13.49
C GLU A 84 1.05 5.92 -12.10
N THR A 85 1.36 7.12 -11.63
CA THR A 85 0.92 7.67 -10.35
C THR A 85 0.33 9.07 -10.56
N LYS A 86 -0.37 9.59 -9.54
CA LYS A 86 -1.05 10.89 -9.58
C LYS A 86 -0.16 12.04 -10.06
N ASP A 87 1.12 11.99 -9.72
CA ASP A 87 2.11 13.03 -9.95
C ASP A 87 3.15 12.66 -11.02
N ARG A 88 3.20 11.41 -11.48
CA ARG A 88 4.22 10.93 -12.46
C ARG A 88 3.68 9.83 -13.36
N TRP A 89 3.86 10.02 -14.66
CA TRP A 89 3.58 8.98 -15.67
C TRP A 89 4.55 7.79 -15.61
N ARG A 90 5.72 7.96 -14.98
CA ARG A 90 6.72 6.92 -14.74
C ARG A 90 7.24 6.97 -13.30
N CYS A 91 6.72 6.09 -12.45
CA CYS A 91 7.20 5.86 -11.10
C CYS A 91 7.75 4.43 -10.97
N VAL A 92 9.06 4.28 -10.77
CA VAL A 92 9.67 2.96 -10.55
C VAL A 92 9.37 2.49 -9.13
N ILE A 93 8.62 1.38 -9.01
CA ILE A 93 8.21 0.80 -7.71
C ILE A 93 8.97 -0.47 -7.35
N ALA A 94 9.51 -1.15 -8.36
CA ALA A 94 10.21 -2.42 -8.21
C ALA A 94 11.33 -2.51 -9.25
N VAL A 95 12.24 -3.46 -9.03
CA VAL A 95 13.30 -3.84 -9.96
C VAL A 95 13.15 -5.33 -10.25
N THR A 96 13.26 -5.70 -11.51
CA THR A 96 13.17 -7.07 -11.98
C THR A 96 14.33 -7.41 -12.91
N CYS A 97 14.58 -8.71 -13.03
CA CYS A 97 15.26 -9.32 -14.16
C CYS A 97 14.18 -9.62 -15.22
#